data_AF-A0A9Q0QAA5-F1
#
_entry.id   AF-A0A9Q0QAA5-F1
#
_cell.length_a   1.000
_cell.length_b   1.000
_cell.length_c   1.000
_cell.angle_alpha   90.00
_cell.angle_beta   90.00
_cell.angle_gamma   90.00
#
_symmetry.space_group_name_H-M   'P 1'
#
loop_
_entity.id
_entity.type
_entity.pdbx_description
1 polymer ?
#
loop_
_entity_poly.entity_id
_entity_poly.type
_entity_poly.pdbx_seq_one_letter_code
_entity_poly.pdbx_strand_id
1 'polypeptide(L)'
;MLEPFDLPGMLLVQQGKDRTFAVTKYADDDGSSIFRVVSGLDGKDGTVSLESGAQNGCYVYSGVDYKSGQSMKLSCKSSDTGFNQGASFVMNKGLSQYHPISFVAKGDKRNFLLAPLYSLRDESYTIYFHIQP
;
A
#
# COMPACT_ATOMS: atom_id res chain seq x y z
N MET A 1 2.14 -5.59 -3.27
CA MET A 1 2.43 -5.18 -1.88
C MET A 1 2.15 -3.70 -1.77
N LEU A 2 1.58 -3.23 -0.65
CA LEU A 2 1.26 -1.82 -0.42
C LEU A 2 2.18 -1.26 0.66
N GLU A 3 2.84 -0.16 0.35
CA GLU A 3 3.78 0.52 1.24
C GLU A 3 3.25 1.93 1.55
N PRO A 4 3.22 2.35 2.82
CA PRO A 4 2.85 3.71 3.18
C PRO A 4 3.89 4.73 2.70
N PHE A 5 3.40 5.86 2.18
CA PHE A 5 4.24 6.94 1.64
C PHE A 5 5.24 7.52 2.67
N ASP A 6 4.83 7.63 3.93
CA ASP A 6 5.62 8.21 5.02
C ASP A 6 6.49 7.19 5.77
N LEU A 7 6.39 5.91 5.39
CA LEU A 7 7.10 4.78 6.01
C LEU A 7 7.74 3.88 4.94
N PRO A 8 8.74 4.39 4.19
CA PRO A 8 9.42 3.60 3.18
C PRO A 8 10.11 2.37 3.80
N GLY A 9 10.06 1.25 3.10
CA GLY A 9 10.48 -0.07 3.55
C GLY A 9 9.55 -0.73 4.57
N MET A 10 8.32 -0.22 4.77
CA MET A 10 7.30 -0.88 5.58
C MET A 10 6.13 -1.35 4.71
N LEU A 11 5.45 -2.40 5.15
CA LEU A 11 4.39 -3.04 4.40
C LEU A 11 3.08 -2.98 5.19
N LEU A 12 1.99 -2.68 4.49
CA LEU A 12 0.65 -2.90 4.99
C LEU A 12 0.35 -4.40 5.03
N VAL A 13 -0.08 -4.91 6.18
CA VAL A 13 -0.42 -6.32 6.37
C VAL A 13 -1.81 -6.50 6.95
N GLN A 14 -2.52 -7.52 6.48
CA GLN A 14 -3.79 -7.96 7.07
C GLN A 14 -3.54 -8.74 8.37
N GLN A 15 -4.43 -8.58 9.36
CA GLN A 15 -4.34 -9.24 10.67
C GLN A 15 -5.42 -10.31 10.88
N GLY A 16 -6.11 -10.70 9.81
CA GLY A 16 -7.27 -11.58 9.79
C GLY A 16 -8.58 -10.84 9.49
N LYS A 17 -9.65 -11.64 9.33
CA LYS A 17 -11.00 -11.16 9.03
C LYS A 17 -11.50 -10.16 10.08
N ASP A 18 -12.11 -9.09 9.60
CA ASP A 18 -12.72 -7.98 10.35
C ASP A 18 -11.78 -7.23 11.30
N ARG A 19 -10.47 -7.43 11.14
CA ARG A 19 -9.44 -6.69 11.86
C ARG A 19 -8.88 -5.56 11.01
N THR A 20 -8.39 -4.52 11.69
CA THR A 20 -7.69 -3.42 11.05
C THR A 20 -6.32 -3.89 10.54
N PHE A 21 -5.80 -3.16 9.56
CA PHE A 21 -4.47 -3.44 9.03
C PHE A 21 -3.38 -3.04 10.04
N ALA A 22 -2.23 -3.70 9.95
CA ALA A 22 -1.00 -3.29 10.63
C ALA A 22 0.03 -2.81 9.59
N VAL A 23 1.06 -2.11 10.07
CA VAL A 23 2.24 -1.76 9.30
C VAL A 23 3.43 -2.45 9.94
N THR A 24 4.19 -3.20 9.14
CA THR A 24 5.34 -3.98 9.61
C THR A 24 6.53 -3.84 8.66
N LYS A 25 7.74 -4.00 9.20
CA LYS A 25 8.98 -4.03 8.41
C LYS A 25 9.19 -5.37 7.70
N TYR A 26 8.66 -6.45 8.27
CA TYR A 26 8.79 -7.79 7.75
C TYR A 26 7.40 -8.34 7.51
N ALA A 27 7.11 -8.69 6.26
CA ALA A 27 5.96 -9.52 5.95
C ALA A 27 6.34 -10.96 6.19
N ASP A 28 5.47 -11.69 6.87
CA ASP A 28 5.57 -13.13 6.95
C ASP A 28 5.29 -13.74 5.57
N ASP A 29 5.78 -14.96 5.34
CA ASP A 29 5.55 -15.71 4.08
C ASP A 29 4.12 -16.27 3.96
N ASP A 30 3.22 -15.82 4.84
CA ASP A 30 1.81 -16.23 4.92
C ASP A 30 0.92 -15.49 3.90
N GLY A 31 1.50 -14.59 3.09
CA GLY A 31 0.79 -13.78 2.10
C GLY A 31 -0.01 -12.62 2.69
N SER A 32 0.16 -12.29 3.97
CA SER A 32 -0.57 -11.20 4.64
C SER A 32 -0.31 -9.79 4.07
N SER A 33 0.79 -9.59 3.36
CA SER A 33 1.13 -8.34 2.66
C SER A 33 0.68 -8.29 1.20
N ILE A 34 0.09 -9.39 0.70
CA ILE A 34 -0.28 -9.54 -0.70
C ILE A 34 -1.74 -9.11 -0.87
N PHE A 35 -1.95 -8.14 -1.76
CA PHE A 35 -3.25 -7.70 -2.21
C PHE A 35 -3.29 -7.79 -3.73
N ARG A 36 -4.24 -8.56 -4.26
CA ARG A 36 -4.50 -8.69 -5.70
C ARG A 36 -5.46 -7.59 -6.12
N VAL A 37 -5.10 -6.85 -7.16
CA VAL A 37 -5.99 -5.88 -7.78
C VAL A 37 -6.92 -6.63 -8.72
N VAL A 38 -8.22 -6.50 -8.48
CA VAL A 38 -9.28 -7.07 -9.32
C VAL A 38 -10.27 -5.98 -9.74
N SER A 39 -11.13 -6.26 -10.72
CA SER A 39 -12.21 -5.35 -11.09
C SER A 39 -13.09 -5.03 -9.89
N GLY A 40 -13.56 -3.79 -9.79
CA GLY A 40 -14.39 -3.35 -8.67
C GLY A 40 -15.63 -4.21 -8.48
N LEU A 41 -15.87 -4.62 -7.23
CA LEU A 41 -17.02 -5.45 -6.88
C LEU A 41 -18.37 -4.73 -7.08
N ASP A 42 -18.36 -3.39 -7.11
CA ASP A 42 -19.54 -2.56 -7.38
C ASP A 42 -19.96 -2.54 -8.86
N GLY A 43 -19.17 -3.16 -9.75
CA GLY A 43 -19.48 -3.29 -11.16
C GLY A 43 -19.41 -1.97 -11.95
N LYS A 44 -18.85 -0.91 -11.36
CA LYS A 44 -18.67 0.37 -12.04
C LYS A 44 -17.38 0.38 -12.85
N ASP A 45 -17.41 1.06 -13.99
CA ASP A 45 -16.20 1.24 -14.77
C ASP A 45 -15.18 2.11 -14.02
N GLY A 46 -13.91 1.69 -14.06
CA GLY A 46 -12.79 2.40 -13.44
C GLY A 46 -12.65 2.20 -11.92
N THR A 47 -13.47 1.35 -11.30
CA THR A 47 -13.26 0.93 -9.90
C THR A 47 -12.45 -0.36 -9.83
N VAL A 48 -11.69 -0.51 -8.75
CA VAL A 48 -10.91 -1.69 -8.41
C VAL A 48 -11.23 -2.16 -7.00
N SER A 49 -11.04 -3.45 -6.76
CA SER A 49 -11.07 -4.02 -5.42
C SER A 49 -9.73 -4.68 -5.10
N LEU A 50 -9.36 -4.67 -3.82
CA LEU A 50 -8.10 -5.22 -3.33
C LEU A 50 -8.40 -6.51 -2.57
N GLU A 51 -8.25 -7.66 -3.25
CA GLU A 51 -8.45 -8.98 -2.66
C GLU A 51 -7.21 -9.44 -1.88
N SER A 52 -7.40 -10.02 -0.70
CA SER A 52 -6.32 -10.61 0.09
C SER A 52 -5.70 -11.81 -0.63
N GLY A 53 -4.37 -11.84 -0.73
CA GLY A 53 -3.61 -12.97 -1.26
C GLY A 53 -3.64 -14.19 -0.32
N ALA A 54 -3.79 -13.97 0.98
CA ALA A 54 -3.85 -15.01 2.00
C ALA A 54 -5.28 -15.58 2.20
N GLN A 55 -6.32 -14.82 1.87
CA GLN A 55 -7.73 -15.21 2.06
C GLN A 55 -8.57 -14.81 0.85
N ASN A 56 -8.77 -15.76 -0.06
CA ASN A 56 -9.63 -15.58 -1.23
C ASN A 56 -11.06 -15.19 -0.82
N GLY A 57 -11.67 -14.26 -1.54
CA GLY A 57 -13.01 -13.73 -1.25
C GLY A 57 -13.07 -12.71 -0.11
N CYS A 58 -11.91 -12.31 0.43
CA CYS A 58 -11.78 -11.23 1.40
C CYS A 58 -11.07 -10.02 0.80
N TYR A 59 -11.57 -8.83 1.10
CA TYR A 59 -11.20 -7.58 0.44
C TYR A 59 -10.90 -6.49 1.46
N VAL A 60 -10.09 -5.52 1.05
CA VAL A 60 -9.97 -4.26 1.77
C VAL A 60 -11.32 -3.55 1.79
N TYR A 61 -11.81 -3.20 2.97
CA TYR A 61 -13.13 -2.64 3.19
C TYR A 61 -13.06 -1.37 4.04
N SER A 62 -13.64 -0.29 3.53
CA SER A 62 -13.72 1.02 4.20
C SER A 62 -15.10 1.33 4.80
N GLY A 63 -16.11 0.52 4.50
CA GLY A 63 -17.51 0.92 4.72
C GLY A 63 -18.10 1.67 3.54
N VAL A 64 -19.43 1.76 3.52
CA VAL A 64 -20.17 2.65 2.61
C VAL A 64 -20.00 4.08 3.08
N ASP A 65 -19.78 5.01 2.15
CA ASP A 65 -19.60 6.45 2.41
C ASP A 65 -18.49 6.75 3.42
N TYR A 66 -17.26 6.32 3.08
CA TYR A 66 -16.07 6.52 3.90
C TYR A 66 -15.96 7.96 4.44
N LYS A 67 -15.81 8.07 5.76
CA LYS A 67 -15.54 9.34 6.45
C LYS A 67 -14.10 9.36 6.93
N SER A 68 -13.47 10.53 6.84
CA SER A 68 -12.13 10.75 7.39
C SER A 68 -12.08 10.33 8.85
N GLY A 69 -11.04 9.57 9.22
CA GLY A 69 -10.87 9.00 10.56
C GLY A 69 -11.48 7.60 10.75
N GLN A 70 -12.25 7.07 9.79
CA GLN A 70 -12.65 5.67 9.83
C GLN A 70 -11.46 4.76 9.49
N SER A 71 -11.32 3.67 10.24
CA SER A 71 -10.30 2.65 9.97
C SER A 71 -10.76 1.69 8.88
N MET A 72 -9.83 1.32 8.02
CA MET A 72 -10.04 0.28 7.02
C MET A 72 -9.76 -1.09 7.66
N LYS A 73 -10.48 -2.11 7.20
CA LYS A 73 -10.33 -3.49 7.67
C LYS A 73 -10.32 -4.47 6.51
N LEU A 74 -9.90 -5.71 6.78
CA LEU A 74 -10.15 -6.82 5.87
C LEU A 74 -11.57 -7.34 6.13
N SER A 75 -12.41 -7.45 5.09
CA SER A 75 -13.74 -8.03 5.24
C SER A 75 -14.06 -8.97 4.08
N CYS A 76 -14.80 -10.04 4.36
CA CYS A 76 -15.11 -11.07 3.36
C CYS A 76 -16.53 -10.90 2.87
N LYS A 77 -16.74 -11.26 1.60
CA LYS A 77 -18.02 -11.07 0.91
C LYS A 77 -19.19 -11.50 1.79
N SER A 78 -19.97 -10.51 2.24
CA SER A 78 -21.22 -10.73 2.95
C SER A 78 -22.38 -10.55 1.96
N SER A 79 -23.57 -11.03 2.34
CA SER A 79 -24.82 -10.78 1.62
C SER A 79 -25.32 -9.34 1.75
N ASP A 80 -24.57 -8.44 2.40
CA ASP A 80 -25.00 -7.07 2.64
C ASP A 80 -24.97 -6.25 1.36
N THR A 81 -26.04 -5.48 1.14
CA THR A 81 -26.26 -4.68 -0.06
C THR A 81 -25.23 -3.55 -0.28
N GLY A 82 -24.42 -3.23 0.74
CA GLY A 82 -23.38 -2.20 0.69
C GLY A 82 -21.94 -2.73 0.61
N PHE A 83 -21.73 -4.06 0.69
CA PHE A 83 -20.38 -4.61 0.77
C PHE A 83 -19.53 -4.25 -0.45
N ASN A 84 -20.10 -4.47 -1.65
CA ASN A 84 -19.41 -4.24 -2.91
C ASN A 84 -18.97 -2.78 -3.06
N GLN A 85 -19.84 -1.83 -2.68
CA GLN A 85 -19.51 -0.40 -2.71
C GLN A 85 -18.40 -0.07 -1.71
N GLY A 86 -18.48 -0.58 -0.47
CA GLY A 86 -17.48 -0.32 0.56
C GLY A 86 -16.13 -1.03 0.36
N ALA A 87 -16.05 -1.95 -0.61
CA ALA A 87 -14.85 -2.68 -1.01
C ALA A 87 -14.34 -2.29 -2.41
N SER A 88 -14.91 -1.25 -3.03
CA SER A 88 -14.52 -0.75 -4.36
C SER A 88 -13.94 0.65 -4.26
N PHE A 89 -12.83 0.87 -4.95
CA PHE A 89 -12.04 2.10 -4.88
C PHE A 89 -11.73 2.61 -6.28
N VAL A 90 -11.64 3.94 -6.44
CA VAL A 90 -11.13 4.55 -7.67
C VAL A 90 -9.63 4.73 -7.54
N MET A 91 -8.87 4.14 -8.47
CA MET A 91 -7.42 4.30 -8.49
C MET A 91 -7.06 5.63 -9.18
N ASN A 92 -6.36 6.51 -8.44
CA ASN A 92 -5.89 7.79 -8.94
C ASN A 92 -4.36 7.80 -9.03
N LYS A 93 -3.82 8.83 -9.71
CA LYS A 93 -2.38 9.10 -9.70
C LYS A 93 -1.90 9.29 -8.25
N GLY A 94 -0.90 8.51 -7.85
CA GLY A 94 -0.31 8.60 -6.52
C GLY A 94 0.38 9.95 -6.27
N LEU A 95 0.53 10.31 -4.98
CA LEU A 95 1.21 11.54 -4.56
C LEU A 95 2.69 11.58 -4.98
N SER A 96 3.33 10.41 -5.00
CA SER A 96 4.71 10.24 -5.40
C SER A 96 4.91 8.82 -5.91
N GLN A 97 5.96 8.63 -6.70
CA GLN A 97 6.43 7.33 -7.17
C GLN A 97 7.93 7.22 -6.91
N TYR A 98 8.41 6.00 -6.72
CA TYR A 98 9.85 5.74 -6.62
C TYR A 98 10.55 6.21 -7.89
N HIS A 99 11.66 6.94 -7.72
CA HIS A 99 12.53 7.29 -8.82
C HIS A 99 13.36 6.04 -9.19
N PRO A 100 13.70 5.81 -10.48
CA PRO A 100 14.52 4.66 -10.88
C PRO A 100 15.85 4.56 -10.13
N ILE A 101 16.39 5.73 -9.78
CA ILE A 101 17.53 5.88 -8.88
C ILE A 101 16.97 6.39 -7.55
N SER A 102 16.58 5.49 -6.66
CA SER A 102 16.15 5.81 -5.31
C SER A 102 17.00 5.03 -4.32
N PHE A 103 17.40 5.70 -3.24
CA PHE A 103 18.20 5.12 -2.16
C PHE A 103 17.40 5.16 -0.87
N VAL A 104 17.44 4.08 -0.11
CA VAL A 104 16.79 4.00 1.20
C VAL A 104 17.87 4.19 2.27
N ALA A 105 17.86 5.34 2.94
CA ALA A 105 18.67 5.54 4.15
C ALA A 105 17.95 4.89 5.33
N LYS A 106 18.54 3.83 5.89
CA LYS A 106 17.96 3.09 7.02
C LYS A 106 18.25 3.83 8.33
N GLY A 107 17.22 4.05 9.12
CA GLY A 107 17.34 4.57 10.49
C GLY A 107 16.71 3.61 11.50
N ASP A 108 17.00 3.82 12.78
CA ASP A 108 16.56 2.92 13.86
C ASP A 108 15.04 2.84 13.99
N LYS A 109 14.35 3.98 13.78
CA LYS A 109 12.88 4.09 13.93
C LYS A 109 12.14 4.11 12.60
N ARG A 110 12.74 4.65 11.54
CA ARG A 110 12.15 4.74 10.20
C ARG A 110 13.24 4.82 9.14
N ASN A 111 12.90 4.45 7.92
CA ASN A 111 13.75 4.71 6.78
C ASN A 111 13.38 6.05 6.12
N PHE A 112 14.29 6.53 5.28
CA PHE A 112 14.10 7.72 4.47
C PHE A 112 14.34 7.36 3.01
N LEU A 113 13.37 7.70 2.16
CA LEU A 113 13.53 7.57 0.72
C LEU A 113 14.23 8.81 0.18
N LEU A 114 15.46 8.64 -0.28
CA LEU A 114 16.24 9.65 -0.95
C LEU A 114 16.15 9.41 -2.44
N ALA A 115 15.79 10.44 -3.20
CA ALA A 115 15.94 10.46 -4.64
C ALA A 115 16.94 11.57 -4.99
N PRO A 116 17.73 11.41 -6.06
CA PRO A 116 18.59 12.49 -6.56
C PRO A 116 17.76 13.76 -6.73
N LEU A 117 18.21 14.85 -6.07
CA LEU A 117 17.67 16.19 -6.27
C LEU A 117 17.67 16.59 -7.77
N TYR A 118 18.58 16.00 -8.53
CA TYR A 118 18.79 16.19 -9.97
C TYR A 118 17.90 15.35 -10.89
N SER A 119 16.91 14.60 -10.38
CA SER A 119 15.77 14.17 -11.24
C SER A 119 14.99 15.37 -11.83
N LEU A 120 15.32 16.60 -11.39
CA LEU A 120 14.85 17.88 -11.89
C LEU A 120 15.87 18.65 -12.76
N ARG A 121 17.10 18.16 -12.99
CA ARG A 121 18.14 18.87 -13.78
C ARG A 121 19.13 17.94 -14.49
N ASP A 122 19.50 18.32 -15.71
CA ASP A 122 20.19 17.50 -16.71
C ASP A 122 21.73 17.58 -16.61
N GLU A 123 22.34 17.08 -15.51
CA GLU A 123 23.81 17.05 -15.36
C GLU A 123 24.34 15.75 -14.72
N SER A 124 25.53 15.30 -15.16
CA SER A 124 26.17 14.04 -14.75
C SER A 124 27.04 14.24 -13.50
N TYR A 125 26.88 13.40 -12.46
CA TYR A 125 27.77 13.40 -11.30
C TYR A 125 28.21 12.00 -10.89
N THR A 126 29.49 11.89 -10.49
CA THR A 126 30.09 10.72 -9.87
C THR A 126 29.84 10.76 -8.36
N ILE A 127 29.12 9.77 -7.82
CA ILE A 127 28.87 9.66 -6.36
C ILE A 127 30.06 8.98 -5.70
N TYR A 128 30.65 9.61 -4.69
CA TYR A 128 31.67 9.03 -3.82
C TYR A 128 31.07 8.72 -2.46
N PHE A 129 31.02 7.44 -2.08
CA PHE A 129 30.65 7.04 -0.73
C PHE A 129 31.90 6.92 0.13
N HIS A 130 31.93 7.67 1.23
CA HIS A 130 32.92 7.49 2.27
C HIS A 130 32.39 6.48 3.30
N ILE A 131 32.67 5.20 3.07
CA ILE A 131 32.30 4.12 4.00
C ILE A 131 33.49 3.90 4.93
N GLN A 132 33.29 4.17 6.23
CA GLN A 132 34.27 3.83 7.26
C GLN A 132 34.04 2.39 7.75
N PRO A 133 35.11 1.63 8.07
CA PRO A 133 35.01 0.25 8.57
C PRO A 133 34.28 0.14 9.91
#